data_AF-A0A960F8T8-F1
#
_entry.id   AF-A0A960F8T8-F1
#
_cell.length_a   1.000
_cell.length_b   1.000
_cell.length_c   1.000
_cell.angle_alpha   90.00
_cell.angle_beta   90.00
_cell.angle_gamma   90.00
#
_symmetry.space_group_name_H-M   'P 1'
#
loop_
_entity.id
_entity.type
_entity.pdbx_description
1 polymer ?
#
loop_
_entity_poly.entity_id
_entity_poly.type
_entity_poly.pdbx_seq_one_letter_code
_entity_poly.pdbx_strand_id
1 'polypeptide(L)'
;MAALQLYLIVGRTGDPHHRFGFQPFGRADVYSAEIVRVTADGERLPVDDGTWEYRWSALVAEPHLTHPFRPRWASDGADATLDLLDDALDWVAANTPDDTRTHYLEAVVTVIPNGRDPETVVLRSAQRDLASGDEG
;
A
#
# COMPACT_ATOMS: atom_id res chain seq x y z
N MET A 1 -4.22 -28.53 -24.83
CA MET A 1 -3.07 -27.67 -25.17
C MET A 1 -3.56 -26.23 -25.20
N ALA A 2 -3.07 -25.43 -24.26
CA ALA A 2 -3.03 -23.95 -24.21
C ALA A 2 -4.36 -23.17 -24.28
N ALA A 3 -4.55 -22.00 -23.66
CA ALA A 3 -3.87 -21.26 -22.60
C ALA A 3 -4.68 -19.98 -22.36
N LEU A 4 -4.45 -19.36 -21.20
CA LEU A 4 -4.50 -17.92 -20.94
C LEU A 4 -5.90 -17.28 -20.81
N GLN A 5 -6.34 -17.11 -19.56
CA GLN A 5 -7.30 -16.04 -19.23
C GLN A 5 -6.50 -14.78 -18.85
N LEU A 6 -6.64 -13.76 -19.71
CA LEU A 6 -6.08 -12.42 -19.57
C LEU A 6 -6.55 -11.76 -18.26
N TYR A 7 -5.61 -11.29 -17.44
CA TYR A 7 -5.86 -10.23 -16.48
C TYR A 7 -5.75 -8.88 -17.18
N LEU A 8 -6.86 -8.16 -17.28
CA LEU A 8 -6.93 -6.78 -17.76
C LEU A 8 -6.87 -5.87 -16.52
N ILE A 9 -5.66 -5.48 -16.10
CA ILE A 9 -5.49 -4.32 -15.22
C ILE A 9 -5.23 -3.14 -16.15
N VAL A 10 -6.18 -2.21 -16.15
CA VAL A 10 -6.16 -0.98 -16.95
C VAL A 10 -4.92 -0.17 -16.59
N GLY A 11 -3.96 -0.15 -17.53
CA GLY A 11 -2.83 0.75 -17.53
C GLY A 11 -3.25 2.15 -18.01
N ARG A 12 -3.00 3.13 -17.14
CA ARG A 12 -2.61 4.52 -17.42
C ARG A 12 -2.99 5.11 -18.80
N THR A 13 -4.00 5.96 -18.79
CA THR A 13 -4.20 7.07 -19.74
C THR A 13 -4.19 8.33 -18.87
N GLY A 14 -3.40 9.39 -19.00
CA GLY A 14 -2.48 9.88 -20.01
C GLY A 14 -2.57 11.41 -19.94
N ASP A 15 -1.51 12.13 -19.54
CA ASP A 15 -1.26 13.53 -19.97
C ASP A 15 0.17 13.96 -19.56
N PRO A 16 1.02 14.46 -20.48
CA PRO A 16 2.21 15.23 -20.13
C PRO A 16 1.81 16.70 -19.90
N HIS A 17 2.40 17.30 -18.85
CA HIS A 17 2.34 18.73 -18.50
C HIS A 17 1.24 19.19 -17.53
N HIS A 18 1.52 19.11 -16.22
CA HIS A 18 0.90 20.02 -15.25
C HIS A 18 1.95 20.86 -14.53
N ARG A 19 2.02 22.10 -15.03
CA ARG A 19 2.60 23.31 -14.44
C ARG A 19 2.55 23.29 -12.91
N PHE A 20 3.63 23.78 -12.28
CA PHE A 20 3.66 24.26 -10.90
C PHE A 20 2.41 25.12 -10.60
N GLY A 21 1.39 24.49 -10.04
CA GLY A 21 0.20 25.12 -9.51
C GLY A 21 0.26 24.98 -8.01
N PHE A 22 0.78 25.99 -7.32
CA PHE A 22 0.62 26.08 -5.88
C PHE A 22 -0.88 26.30 -5.60
N GLN A 23 -1.60 25.22 -5.33
CA GLN A 23 -2.97 25.32 -4.85
C GLN A 23 -2.90 25.75 -3.38
N PRO A 24 -3.44 26.92 -3.00
CA PRO A 24 -3.36 27.39 -1.63
C PRO A 24 -4.25 26.50 -0.77
N PHE A 25 -3.61 25.72 0.12
CA PHE A 25 -4.18 25.06 1.30
C PHE A 25 -5.67 24.67 1.16
N GLY A 26 -5.94 23.71 0.28
CA GLY A 26 -7.20 22.96 0.35
C GLY A 26 -7.26 22.29 1.71
N ARG A 27 -8.37 22.43 2.45
CA ARG A 27 -8.62 21.70 3.70
C ARG A 27 -8.21 20.23 3.51
N ALA A 28 -7.43 19.72 4.46
CA ALA A 28 -6.70 18.47 4.32
C ALA A 28 -7.61 17.30 3.90
N ASP A 29 -7.18 16.56 2.88
CA ASP A 29 -7.79 15.29 2.53
C ASP A 29 -7.65 14.34 3.72
N VAL A 30 -8.63 13.46 3.92
CA VAL A 30 -8.57 12.42 4.95
C VAL A 30 -8.21 11.11 4.28
N TYR A 31 -7.33 10.31 4.87
CA TYR A 31 -7.04 8.97 4.39
C TYR A 31 -7.03 7.95 5.53
N SER A 32 -7.28 6.70 5.19
CA SER A 32 -7.06 5.53 6.05
C SER A 32 -6.67 4.33 5.19
N ALA A 33 -5.82 3.45 5.68
CA ALA A 33 -5.41 2.24 4.97
C ALA A 33 -5.65 0.98 5.80
N GLU A 34 -6.20 -0.04 5.16
CA GLU A 34 -6.16 -1.41 5.64
C GLU A 34 -4.96 -2.09 4.98
N ILE A 35 -4.01 -2.60 5.78
CA ILE A 35 -2.80 -3.24 5.26
C ILE A 35 -2.84 -4.72 5.62
N VAL A 36 -2.65 -5.56 4.60
CA VAL A 36 -2.66 -7.02 4.74
C VAL A 36 -1.42 -7.62 4.11
N ARG A 37 -1.00 -8.75 4.65
CA ARG A 37 -0.07 -9.71 4.06
C ARG A 37 -0.87 -10.64 3.18
N VAL A 38 -0.49 -10.76 1.91
CA VAL A 38 -1.07 -11.75 1.02
C VAL A 38 -0.10 -12.92 0.92
N THR A 39 -0.55 -14.12 1.27
CA THR A 39 0.27 -15.35 1.18
C THR A 39 0.28 -15.91 -0.23
N ALA A 40 1.16 -16.89 -0.51
CA ALA A 40 1.17 -17.58 -1.81
C ALA A 40 -0.16 -18.30 -2.13
N ASP A 41 -0.89 -18.75 -1.10
CA ASP A 41 -2.20 -19.39 -1.23
C ASP A 41 -3.33 -18.36 -1.42
N GLY A 42 -3.01 -17.07 -1.43
CA GLY A 42 -3.96 -15.96 -1.58
C GLY A 42 -4.70 -15.59 -0.29
N GLU A 43 -4.29 -16.13 0.86
CA GLU A 43 -4.82 -15.75 2.16
C GLU A 43 -4.41 -14.30 2.48
N ARG A 44 -5.36 -13.52 3.02
CA ARG A 44 -5.15 -12.12 3.42
C ARG A 44 -5.12 -12.02 4.94
N LEU A 45 -3.95 -11.70 5.49
CA LEU A 45 -3.72 -11.63 6.93
C LEU A 45 -3.41 -10.18 7.34
N PRO A 46 -4.18 -9.56 8.24
CA PRO A 46 -3.89 -8.20 8.70
C PRO A 46 -2.46 -8.06 9.27
N VAL A 47 -1.85 -6.88 9.10
CA VAL A 47 -0.53 -6.59 9.70
C VAL A 47 -0.64 -6.08 11.15
N ASP A 48 -1.83 -5.69 11.61
CA ASP A 48 -2.06 -5.02 12.89
C ASP A 48 -2.87 -5.83 13.92
N ASP A 49 -3.25 -7.07 13.58
CA ASP A 49 -4.04 -7.96 14.45
C ASP A 49 -3.20 -8.68 15.54
N GLY A 50 -1.87 -8.49 15.53
CA GLY A 50 -0.92 -9.09 16.47
C GLY A 50 -0.49 -10.52 16.13
N THR A 51 -0.93 -11.07 14.99
CA THR A 51 -0.48 -12.39 14.49
C THR A 51 0.84 -12.32 13.74
N TRP A 52 1.22 -11.13 13.28
CA TRP A 52 2.49 -10.88 12.63
C TRP A 52 3.58 -10.59 13.66
N GLU A 53 4.76 -11.18 13.48
CA GLU A 53 5.91 -10.99 14.38
C GLU A 53 6.43 -9.56 14.36
N TYR A 54 6.25 -8.87 13.23
CA TYR A 54 6.62 -7.48 13.06
C TYR A 54 5.45 -6.56 13.40
N ARG A 55 5.79 -5.36 13.90
CA ARG A 55 4.82 -4.29 14.10
C ARG A 55 5.06 -3.22 13.06
N TRP A 56 4.02 -2.89 12.30
CA TRP A 56 4.05 -1.80 11.33
C TRP A 56 4.65 -0.51 11.92
N SER A 57 4.18 -0.09 13.08
CA SER A 57 4.64 1.14 13.74
C SER A 57 6.10 1.12 14.20
N ALA A 58 6.71 -0.07 14.32
CA ALA A 58 8.13 -0.21 14.65
C ALA A 58 9.01 -0.16 13.40
N LEU A 59 8.45 -0.51 12.24
CA LEU A 59 9.13 -0.50 10.94
C LEU A 59 9.01 0.86 10.25
N VAL A 60 7.84 1.49 10.31
CA VAL A 60 7.54 2.76 9.65
C VAL A 60 7.40 3.86 10.70
N ALA A 61 8.52 4.55 10.96
CA ALA A 61 8.61 5.61 11.96
C ALA A 61 8.09 6.97 11.47
N GLU A 62 7.77 7.10 10.18
CA GLU A 62 7.21 8.32 9.59
C GLU A 62 5.88 8.66 10.28
N PRO A 63 5.77 9.78 11.03
CA PRO A 63 4.61 10.06 11.87
C PRO A 63 3.28 9.98 11.16
N HIS A 64 3.25 10.31 9.86
CA HIS A 64 2.07 10.26 9.02
C HIS A 64 1.65 8.85 8.65
N LEU A 65 2.57 7.89 8.61
CA LEU A 65 2.33 6.49 8.22
C LEU A 65 2.42 5.49 9.38
N THR A 66 2.90 5.87 10.57
CA THR A 66 3.04 4.95 11.72
C THR A 66 1.72 4.29 12.15
N HIS A 67 0.60 4.97 11.94
CA HIS A 67 -0.74 4.50 12.32
C HIS A 67 -1.75 4.80 11.19
N PRO A 68 -1.68 4.09 10.06
CA PRO A 68 -2.50 4.39 8.88
C PRO A 68 -3.90 3.76 8.98
N PHE A 69 -4.12 2.85 9.94
CA PHE A 69 -5.35 2.07 10.16
C PHE A 69 -6.55 2.89 10.66
N ARG A 70 -6.41 4.20 10.84
CA ARG A 70 -7.48 5.10 11.28
C ARG A 70 -7.52 6.34 10.39
N PRO A 71 -8.69 6.97 10.21
CA PRO A 71 -8.82 8.19 9.43
C PRO A 71 -7.89 9.31 9.94
N ARG A 72 -7.06 9.85 9.05
CA ARG A 72 -5.98 10.80 9.34
C ARG A 72 -5.90 11.86 8.25
N TRP A 73 -5.39 13.04 8.58
CA TRP A 73 -5.13 14.06 7.58
C TRP A 73 -3.93 13.69 6.71
N ALA A 74 -4.11 13.79 5.40
CA ALA A 74 -3.05 13.80 4.41
C ALA A 74 -2.44 15.21 4.37
N SER A 75 -1.61 15.51 5.38
CA SER A 75 -1.05 16.84 5.61
C SER A 75 -0.23 17.37 4.43
N ASP A 76 0.38 16.46 3.66
CA ASP A 76 1.19 16.75 2.46
C ASP A 76 0.40 16.58 1.15
N GLY A 77 -0.92 16.33 1.25
CA GLY A 77 -1.79 15.98 0.15
C GLY A 77 -1.96 14.46 -0.03
N ALA A 78 -3.09 14.06 -0.63
CA ALA A 78 -3.41 12.65 -0.85
C ALA A 78 -2.36 11.93 -1.70
N ASP A 79 -1.95 12.53 -2.83
CA ASP A 79 -0.99 11.89 -3.76
C ASP A 79 0.36 11.60 -3.08
N ALA A 80 0.94 12.59 -2.40
CA ALA A 80 2.20 12.41 -1.67
C ALA A 80 2.08 11.36 -0.55
N THR A 81 0.92 11.28 0.11
CA THR A 81 0.66 10.27 1.14
C THR A 81 0.59 8.87 0.54
N LEU A 82 -0.02 8.72 -0.64
CA LEU A 82 -0.11 7.44 -1.34
C LEU A 82 1.26 7.00 -1.85
N ASP A 83 2.05 7.90 -2.44
CA ASP A 83 3.41 7.62 -2.91
C ASP A 83 4.31 7.16 -1.75
N LEU A 84 4.28 7.88 -0.62
CA LEU A 84 5.03 7.49 0.59
C LEU A 84 4.57 6.15 1.16
N LEU A 85 3.28 5.84 1.11
CA LEU A 85 2.75 4.57 1.57
C LEU A 85 3.19 3.42 0.65
N ASP A 86 3.20 3.63 -0.67
CA ASP A 86 3.69 2.64 -1.64
C ASP A 86 5.17 2.30 -1.40
N ASP A 87 6.01 3.33 -1.27
CA ASP A 87 7.44 3.19 -0.92
C ASP A 87 7.62 2.48 0.43
N ALA A 88 6.77 2.78 1.42
CA ALA A 88 6.80 2.13 2.72
C ALA A 88 6.44 0.64 2.63
N LEU A 89 5.47 0.26 1.81
CA LEU A 89 5.13 -1.16 1.58
C LEU A 89 6.32 -1.90 0.98
N ASP A 90 6.98 -1.34 -0.02
CA ASP A 90 8.18 -1.90 -0.63
C ASP A 90 9.34 -2.02 0.36
N TRP A 91 9.57 -0.96 1.15
CA TRP A 91 10.61 -0.97 2.16
C TRP A 91 10.35 -2.03 3.23
N VAL A 92 9.13 -2.11 3.76
CA VAL A 92 8.73 -3.14 4.73
C VAL A 92 8.87 -4.52 4.11
N ALA A 93 8.50 -4.67 2.84
CA ALA A 93 8.64 -5.91 2.11
C ALA A 93 10.11 -6.38 2.08
N ALA A 94 11.04 -5.47 1.81
CA ALA A 94 12.48 -5.77 1.75
C ALA A 94 13.15 -5.92 3.13
N ASN A 95 12.60 -5.33 4.19
CA ASN A 95 13.20 -5.28 5.53
C ASN A 95 12.57 -6.23 6.55
N THR A 96 11.76 -7.19 6.10
CA THR A 96 11.24 -8.28 6.92
C THR A 96 11.57 -9.65 6.29
N PRO A 97 12.87 -9.97 6.15
CA PRO A 97 13.33 -11.17 5.42
C PRO A 97 12.98 -12.48 6.13
N ASP A 98 12.73 -12.46 7.43
CA ASP A 98 12.35 -13.68 8.17
C ASP A 98 10.87 -14.07 7.91
N ASP A 99 10.06 -13.15 7.36
CA ASP A 99 8.70 -13.45 6.92
C ASP A 99 8.71 -14.15 5.55
N THR A 100 8.75 -15.47 5.64
CA THR A 100 8.75 -16.41 4.50
C THR A 100 7.36 -16.81 4.01
N ARG A 101 6.28 -16.30 4.64
CA ARG A 101 4.90 -16.64 4.27
C ARG A 101 4.24 -15.58 3.41
N THR A 102 4.63 -14.32 3.62
CA THR A 102 4.08 -13.19 2.89
C THR A 102 4.65 -13.12 1.49
N HIS A 103 3.78 -13.17 0.49
CA HIS A 103 4.14 -13.03 -0.90
C HIS A 103 4.24 -11.56 -1.33
N TYR A 104 3.31 -10.72 -0.87
CA TYR A 104 3.36 -9.26 -0.99
C TYR A 104 2.48 -8.62 0.08
N LEU A 105 2.73 -7.34 0.34
CA LEU A 105 1.84 -6.51 1.15
C LEU A 105 0.85 -5.79 0.23
N GLU A 106 -0.40 -5.70 0.66
CA GLU A 106 -1.43 -4.92 -0.03
C GLU A 106 -2.02 -3.90 0.94
N ALA A 107 -2.14 -2.66 0.50
CA ALA A 107 -2.88 -1.62 1.21
C ALA A 107 -4.13 -1.25 0.43
N VAL A 108 -5.30 -1.36 1.06
CA VAL A 108 -6.56 -0.79 0.57
C VAL A 108 -6.74 0.55 1.25
N VAL A 109 -6.51 1.62 0.50
CA VAL A 109 -6.54 2.99 0.98
C VAL A 109 -7.87 3.63 0.62
N THR A 110 -8.56 4.16 1.61
CA THR A 110 -9.70 5.06 1.41
C THR A 110 -9.19 6.49 1.55
N VAL A 111 -9.35 7.28 0.50
CA VAL A 111 -9.08 8.72 0.48
C VAL A 111 -10.42 9.43 0.42
N ILE A 112 -10.60 10.46 1.23
CA ILE A 112 -11.78 11.33 1.22
C ILE A 112 -11.27 12.72 0.84
N PRO A 113 -11.29 13.07 -0.46
CA PRO A 113 -10.90 14.39 -0.90
C PRO A 113 -11.89 15.41 -0.36
N ASN A 114 -11.41 16.59 0.02
CA ASN A 114 -12.28 17.58 0.65
C ASN A 114 -13.47 17.98 -0.26
N GLY A 115 -14.68 17.76 0.25
CA GLY A 115 -15.94 18.09 -0.44
C GLY A 115 -16.27 17.18 -1.64
N ARG A 116 -15.61 16.02 -1.74
CA ARG A 116 -15.90 14.98 -2.74
C ARG A 116 -16.26 13.66 -2.08
N ASP A 117 -16.76 12.74 -2.88
CA ASP A 117 -17.02 11.37 -2.46
C ASP A 117 -15.70 10.63 -2.15
N PRO A 118 -15.72 9.64 -1.24
CA PRO A 118 -14.57 8.79 -0.97
C PRO A 118 -14.11 8.03 -2.23
N GLU A 119 -12.80 7.92 -2.38
CA GLU A 119 -12.11 7.17 -3.42
C GLU A 119 -11.32 6.03 -2.78
N THR A 120 -11.28 4.87 -3.45
CA THR A 120 -10.51 3.70 -3.00
C THR A 120 -9.35 3.45 -3.94
N VAL A 121 -8.15 3.35 -3.37
CA VAL A 121 -6.90 3.05 -4.07
C VAL A 121 -6.31 1.78 -3.48
N VAL A 122 -5.81 0.88 -4.33
CA VAL A 122 -5.13 -0.35 -3.90
C VAL A 122 -3.66 -0.23 -4.27
N LEU A 123 -2.79 -0.32 -3.27
CA LEU A 123 -1.33 -0.30 -3.40
C LEU A 123 -0.77 -1.68 -3.07
N ARG A 124 0.32 -2.07 -3.72
CA ARG A 124 0.94 -3.39 -3.56
C ARG A 124 2.45 -3.26 -3.55
N SER A 125 3.08 -3.86 -2.55
CA SER A 125 4.52 -4.01 -2.57
C SER A 125 4.97 -4.89 -3.73
N ALA A 126 6.26 -4.83 -4.04
CA ALA A 126 6.96 -5.83 -4.82
C ALA A 126 6.67 -7.25 -4.30
N GLN A 127 6.55 -8.17 -5.24
CA GLN A 127 6.36 -9.59 -4.97
C GLN A 127 7.67 -10.17 -4.44
N ARG A 128 7.56 -10.99 -3.39
CA ARG A 128 8.68 -11.74 -2.83
C ARG A 128 8.80 -13.09 -3.51
N ASP A 129 10.03 -13.42 -3.89
CA ASP A 129 10.41 -14.78 -4.23
C ASP A 129 10.44 -15.59 -2.94
N LEU A 130 9.34 -16.29 -2.64
CA LEU A 130 9.34 -17.24 -1.55
C LEU A 130 10.31 -18.35 -1.93
N ALA A 131 11.29 -18.62 -1.06
CA ALA A 131 12.18 -19.76 -1.23
C ALA A 131 11.30 -21.00 -1.36
N SER A 132 11.16 -21.49 -2.59
CA SER A 132 10.61 -22.81 -2.84
C SER A 132 11.54 -23.73 -2.07
N GLY A 133 11.02 -24.40 -1.03
CA GLY A 133 11.82 -25.32 -0.24
C GLY A 133 12.57 -26.23 -1.20
N ASP A 134 13.90 -26.06 -1.24
CA ASP A 134 14.80 -26.96 -1.93
C ASP A 134 14.71 -28.26 -1.13
N GLU A 135 13.85 -29.19 -1.56
CA GLU A 135 13.91 -30.57 -1.13
C GLU A 135 15.16 -31.18 -1.78
N GLY A 136 16.25 -31.26 -1.00
CA GLY A 136 17.52 -31.88 -1.39
C GLY A 136 18.30 -32.40 -0.19
#